data_AF-A0A7W6MYG1-F1
#
_entry.id   AF-A0A7W6MYG1-F1
#
_cell.length_a   1.000
_cell.length_b   1.000
_cell.length_c   1.000
_cell.angle_alpha   90.00
_cell.angle_beta   90.00
_cell.angle_gamma   90.00
#
_symmetry.space_group_name_H-M   'P 1'
#
loop_
_entity.id
_entity.type
_entity.pdbx_description
1 polymer ?
#
loop_
_entity_poly.entity_id
_entity_poly.type
_entity_poly.pdbx_seq_one_letter_code
_entity_poly.pdbx_strand_id
1 'polypeptide(L)'
;MLGAALGAFLVWIIYYDHFKATEDTGAKLGVFCTAPEIRHNIVNFGCELIATFVLMFSVFYITGAELMSDVDSTTPIGLGSIGAIPVSFIVWVIGLSLGGVTGYAINPARDLGPRIMHAILPIPGKGNSGWDYAWIPIVGPLAGSLVAALLYISL
;
A
#
# COMPACT_ATOMS: atom_id res chain seq x y z
N MET A 1 -7.22 -1.05 8.06
CA MET A 1 -6.79 0.28 8.55
C MET A 1 -6.21 0.24 9.96
N LEU A 2 -6.97 -0.21 10.96
CA LEU A 2 -6.50 -0.29 12.35
C LEU A 2 -5.24 -1.15 12.52
N GLY A 3 -5.13 -2.28 11.82
CA GLY A 3 -3.91 -3.11 11.85
C GLY A 3 -2.66 -2.38 11.37
N ALA A 4 -2.76 -1.59 10.30
CA ALA A 4 -1.64 -0.78 9.79
C ALA A 4 -1.26 0.34 10.77
N ALA A 5 -2.25 0.99 11.39
CA ALA A 5 -2.03 1.99 12.43
C ALA A 5 -1.36 1.37 13.68
N LEU A 6 -1.82 0.19 14.12
CA LEU A 6 -1.20 -0.54 15.23
C LEU A 6 0.24 -0.96 14.89
N GLY A 7 0.49 -1.45 13.68
CA GLY A 7 1.84 -1.75 13.22
C GLY A 7 2.76 -0.53 13.28
N ALA A 8 2.30 0.62 12.78
CA ALA A 8 3.02 1.89 12.87
C ALA A 8 3.28 2.33 14.32
N PHE A 9 2.31 2.14 15.22
CA PHE A 9 2.49 2.41 16.65
C PHE A 9 3.60 1.56 17.27
N LEU A 10 3.61 0.26 16.97
CA LEU A 10 4.64 -0.66 17.48
C LEU A 10 6.02 -0.32 16.92
N VAL A 11 6.12 0.03 15.64
CA VAL A 11 7.38 0.51 15.03
C VAL A 11 7.88 1.77 15.74
N TRP A 12 6.99 2.72 16.02
CA TRP A 12 7.37 3.93 16.77
C TRP A 12 7.95 3.63 18.15
N ILE A 13 7.35 2.69 18.91
CA ILE A 13 7.86 2.26 20.21
C ILE A 13 9.26 1.65 20.07
N ILE A 14 9.40 0.67 19.18
CA ILE A 14 10.64 -0.12 19.04
C ILE A 14 11.80 0.76 18.56
N TYR A 15 11.52 1.72 17.65
CA TYR A 15 12.53 2.57 17.03
C TYR A 15 12.59 3.98 17.64
N TYR A 16 12.02 4.21 18.82
CA TYR A 16 11.90 5.55 19.41
C TYR A 16 13.24 6.31 19.49
N ASP A 17 14.32 5.64 19.90
CA ASP A 17 15.65 6.28 19.98
C ASP A 17 16.28 6.50 18.60
N HIS A 18 15.96 5.68 17.59
CA HIS A 18 16.37 5.94 16.21
C HIS A 18 15.66 7.17 15.64
N PHE A 19 14.38 7.38 15.99
CA PHE A 19 13.65 8.59 15.63
C PHE A 19 14.23 9.84 16.31
N LYS A 20 14.73 9.74 17.54
CA LYS A 20 15.44 10.85 18.21
C LYS A 20 16.76 11.18 17.53
N ALA A 21 17.54 10.16 17.18
CA ALA A 21 18.88 10.33 16.60
C ALA A 21 18.84 10.81 15.14
N THR A 22 17.74 10.56 14.44
CA THR A 22 17.57 10.95 13.03
C THR A 22 17.18 12.43 12.94
N GLU A 23 17.84 13.21 12.09
CA GLU A 23 17.46 14.61 11.84
C GLU A 23 16.55 14.77 10.62
N ASP A 24 16.68 13.87 9.63
CA ASP A 24 15.91 13.91 8.39
C ASP A 24 14.41 13.65 8.63
N THR A 25 13.62 14.70 8.48
CA THR A 25 12.17 14.66 8.64
C THR A 25 11.47 13.82 7.56
N GLY A 26 12.03 13.76 6.34
CA GLY A 26 11.51 12.95 5.24
C GLY A 26 11.72 11.46 5.50
N ALA A 27 12.91 11.09 5.96
CA ALA A 27 13.20 9.71 6.39
C ALA A 27 12.25 9.25 7.51
N LYS A 28 11.97 10.12 8.50
CA LYS A 28 10.99 9.82 9.57
C LYS A 28 9.59 9.58 9.02
N LEU A 29 9.12 10.41 8.09
CA LEU A 29 7.81 10.25 7.45
C LEU A 29 7.75 8.95 6.63
N GLY A 30 8.82 8.64 5.89
CA GLY A 30 8.94 7.48 4.99
C GLY A 30 8.82 6.13 5.69
N VAL A 31 9.07 6.06 7.00
CA VAL A 31 8.83 4.83 7.80
C VAL A 31 7.32 4.53 7.90
N PHE A 32 6.47 5.55 7.89
CA PHE A 32 5.04 5.40 8.09
C PHE A 32 4.31 5.27 6.76
N CYS A 33 4.49 6.25 5.88
CA CYS A 33 3.70 6.40 4.67
C CYS A 33 4.58 6.75 3.48
N THR A 34 4.06 6.59 2.28
CA THR A 34 4.83 6.87 1.08
C THR A 34 4.85 8.35 0.76
N ALA A 35 5.94 8.75 0.11
CA ALA A 35 6.17 10.08 -0.44
C ALA A 35 6.83 9.89 -1.82
N PRO A 36 6.63 10.83 -2.75
CA PRO A 36 7.28 10.74 -4.04
C PRO A 36 8.75 11.10 -3.91
N GLU A 37 9.62 10.39 -4.64
CA GLU A 37 11.03 10.78 -4.75
C GLU A 37 11.17 12.09 -5.53
N ILE A 38 10.47 12.16 -6.67
CA ILE A 38 10.31 13.40 -7.45
C ILE A 38 8.83 13.68 -7.58
N ARG A 39 8.41 14.88 -7.16
CA ARG A 39 6.99 15.23 -7.15
C ARG A 39 6.49 15.58 -8.55
N HIS A 40 5.69 14.69 -9.12
CA HIS A 40 4.90 14.95 -10.32
C HIS A 40 3.54 14.26 -10.20
N ASN A 41 2.54 14.95 -9.64
CA ASN A 41 1.27 14.34 -9.21
C ASN A 41 0.59 13.44 -10.26
N ILE A 42 0.57 13.82 -11.54
CA ILE A 42 -0.06 13.01 -12.62
C ILE A 42 0.69 11.69 -12.85
N VAL A 43 2.02 11.75 -13.01
CA VAL A 43 2.88 10.57 -13.19
C VAL A 43 2.84 9.68 -11.95
N ASN A 44 2.85 10.29 -10.76
CA ASN A 44 2.82 9.58 -9.49
C ASN A 44 1.48 8.85 -9.29
N PHE A 45 0.37 9.51 -9.64
CA PHE A 45 -0.95 8.88 -9.68
C PHE A 45 -0.99 7.72 -10.68
N GLY A 46 -0.46 7.92 -11.89
CA GLY A 46 -0.36 6.86 -12.91
C GLY A 46 0.48 5.67 -12.43
N CYS A 47 1.57 5.91 -11.71
CA CYS A 47 2.42 4.87 -11.13
C CYS A 47 1.65 4.01 -10.11
N GLU A 48 0.97 4.63 -9.15
CA GLU A 48 0.15 3.90 -8.16
C GLU A 48 -1.02 3.14 -8.80
N LEU A 49 -1.65 3.73 -9.81
CA LEU A 49 -2.71 3.08 -10.59
C LEU A 49 -2.18 1.82 -11.29
N ILE A 50 -1.08 1.94 -12.04
CA ILE A 50 -0.47 0.82 -12.78
C ILE A 50 0.01 -0.27 -11.82
N ALA A 51 0.73 0.11 -10.75
CA ALA A 51 1.23 -0.84 -9.76
C ALA A 51 0.10 -1.62 -9.09
N THR A 52 -0.99 -0.94 -8.72
CA THR A 52 -2.15 -1.59 -8.09
C THR A 52 -2.96 -2.40 -9.09
N PHE A 53 -3.07 -1.94 -10.33
CA PHE A 53 -3.68 -2.72 -11.41
C PHE A 53 -2.97 -4.06 -11.57
N VAL A 54 -1.62 -4.05 -11.70
CA VAL A 54 -0.82 -5.27 -11.84
C VAL A 54 -1.02 -6.18 -10.62
N LEU A 55 -0.96 -5.64 -9.41
CA LEU A 55 -1.21 -6.40 -8.19
C LEU A 55 -2.57 -7.10 -8.23
N MET A 56 -3.64 -6.35 -8.42
CA MET A 56 -5.00 -6.88 -8.32
C MET A 56 -5.32 -7.83 -9.47
N PHE A 57 -4.92 -7.48 -10.70
CA PHE A 57 -5.14 -8.33 -11.86
C PHE A 57 -4.44 -9.68 -11.71
N SER A 58 -3.17 -9.69 -11.26
CA SER A 58 -2.47 -10.94 -10.98
C SER A 58 -3.08 -11.73 -9.83
N VAL A 59 -3.52 -11.06 -8.76
CA VAL A 59 -4.22 -11.73 -7.63
C VAL A 59 -5.47 -12.45 -8.12
N PHE A 60 -6.30 -11.81 -8.94
CA PHE A 60 -7.53 -12.40 -9.49
C PHE A 60 -7.27 -13.68 -10.28
N TYR A 61 -6.21 -13.75 -11.09
CA TYR A 61 -5.83 -14.97 -11.80
C TYR A 61 -5.19 -16.04 -10.92
N ILE A 62 -4.49 -15.66 -9.85
CA ILE A 62 -3.88 -16.62 -8.91
C ILE A 62 -4.94 -17.29 -8.04
N THR A 63 -5.89 -16.52 -7.52
CA THR A 63 -6.89 -17.05 -6.58
C THR A 63 -8.11 -17.66 -7.27
N GLY A 64 -8.32 -17.35 -8.56
CA GLY A 64 -9.61 -17.51 -9.23
C GLY A 64 -10.58 -16.50 -8.63
N ALA A 65 -10.92 -15.43 -9.35
CA ALA A 65 -11.82 -14.42 -8.81
C ALA A 65 -13.25 -14.95 -8.86
N GLU A 66 -13.66 -15.66 -7.82
CA GLU A 66 -15.06 -15.99 -7.59
C GLU A 66 -15.76 -14.73 -7.08
N LEU A 67 -16.47 -14.04 -7.97
CA LEU A 67 -17.50 -13.10 -7.55
C LEU A 67 -18.57 -13.94 -6.85
N MET A 68 -18.84 -13.68 -5.57
CA MET A 68 -19.89 -14.36 -4.82
C MET A 68 -21.24 -14.20 -5.53
N SER A 69 -21.58 -15.16 -6.38
CA SER A 69 -22.91 -15.38 -6.94
C SER A 69 -23.55 -16.51 -6.16
N ASP A 70 -24.41 -16.12 -5.23
CA ASP A 70 -25.39 -16.94 -4.53
C ASP A 70 -24.93 -18.07 -3.60
N VAL A 71 -25.82 -18.27 -2.64
CA VAL A 71 -25.90 -19.28 -1.59
C VAL A 71 -25.63 -20.68 -2.13
N ASP A 72 -24.37 -21.10 -2.18
CA ASP A 72 -23.95 -22.46 -1.86
C ASP A 72 -22.44 -22.51 -1.67
N SER A 73 -22.03 -23.12 -0.57
CA SER A 73 -20.66 -23.18 -0.08
C SER A 73 -19.73 -23.92 -1.05
N THR A 74 -19.11 -23.22 -1.98
CA THR A 74 -17.85 -23.67 -2.59
C THR A 74 -16.72 -23.04 -1.80
N THR A 75 -16.28 -23.73 -0.75
CA THR A 75 -15.00 -23.45 -0.11
C THR A 75 -13.95 -23.44 -1.21
N PRO A 76 -13.29 -22.29 -1.51
CA PRO A 76 -12.29 -22.27 -2.56
C PRO A 76 -11.25 -23.32 -2.18
N ILE A 77 -11.03 -24.30 -3.05
CA ILE A 77 -9.86 -25.20 -2.95
C ILE A 77 -8.66 -24.37 -3.40
N GLY A 78 -8.38 -23.29 -2.66
CA GLY A 78 -7.14 -22.58 -2.70
C GLY A 78 -6.10 -23.41 -1.95
N LEU A 79 -4.84 -23.20 -2.29
CA LEU A 79 -3.65 -23.76 -1.63
C LEU A 79 -3.50 -23.36 -0.14
N GLY A 80 -4.57 -22.93 0.54
CA GLY A 80 -4.54 -22.37 1.89
C GLY A 80 -3.57 -21.18 1.97
N SER A 81 -2.69 -21.19 2.96
CA SER A 81 -1.63 -20.19 3.14
C SER A 81 -0.58 -20.17 2.03
N ILE A 82 -0.42 -21.23 1.23
CA ILE A 82 0.55 -21.28 0.12
C ILE A 82 0.10 -20.36 -1.02
N GLY A 83 -1.20 -20.08 -1.17
CA GLY A 83 -1.73 -19.10 -2.12
C GLY A 83 -1.23 -17.66 -1.87
N ALA A 84 -0.73 -17.36 -0.67
CA ALA A 84 -0.14 -16.05 -0.34
C ALA A 84 1.30 -15.87 -0.87
N ILE A 85 2.01 -16.97 -1.19
CA ILE A 85 3.40 -16.91 -1.65
C ILE A 85 3.50 -16.22 -3.03
N PRO A 86 2.73 -16.63 -4.07
CA PRO A 86 2.75 -15.93 -5.36
C PRO A 86 2.39 -14.46 -5.24
N VAL A 87 1.39 -14.13 -4.42
CA VAL A 87 0.98 -12.73 -4.17
C VAL A 87 2.10 -11.93 -3.51
N SER A 88 2.83 -12.54 -2.56
CA SER A 88 3.97 -11.90 -1.91
C SER A 88 5.10 -11.59 -2.89
N PHE A 89 5.39 -12.50 -3.82
CA PHE A 89 6.37 -12.26 -4.88
C PHE A 89 5.96 -11.14 -5.82
N ILE A 90 4.66 -11.01 -6.14
CA ILE A 90 4.17 -9.90 -6.95
C ILE A 90 4.40 -8.56 -6.24
N VAL A 91 4.04 -8.45 -4.96
CA VAL A 91 4.29 -7.23 -4.17
C VAL A 91 5.79 -6.91 -4.15
N TRP A 92 6.66 -7.91 -4.00
CA TRP A 92 8.10 -7.72 -4.02
C TRP A 92 8.62 -7.21 -5.38
N VAL A 93 8.20 -7.81 -6.49
CA VAL A 93 8.58 -7.39 -7.84
C VAL A 93 8.07 -5.99 -8.16
N ILE A 94 6.87 -5.62 -7.71
CA ILE A 94 6.35 -4.25 -7.83
C ILE A 94 7.25 -3.28 -7.08
N GLY A 95 7.67 -3.62 -5.85
CA GLY A 95 8.60 -2.80 -5.08
C GLY A 95 9.95 -2.59 -5.79
N LEU A 96 10.50 -3.65 -6.41
CA LEU A 96 11.77 -3.58 -7.14
C LEU A 96 11.69 -2.81 -8.46
N SER A 97 10.54 -2.84 -9.15
CA SER A 97 10.38 -2.27 -10.49
C SER A 97 9.74 -0.88 -10.51
N LEU A 98 8.68 -0.67 -9.72
CA LEU A 98 7.87 0.55 -9.69
C LEU A 98 8.03 1.35 -8.39
N GLY A 99 8.70 0.78 -7.38
CA GLY A 99 8.81 1.39 -6.06
C GLY A 99 9.62 2.69 -6.01
N GLY A 100 10.58 2.89 -6.92
CA GLY A 100 11.46 4.07 -6.89
C GLY A 100 10.76 5.41 -7.13
N VAL A 101 9.56 5.42 -7.72
CA VAL A 101 8.87 6.68 -8.06
C VAL A 101 8.02 7.18 -6.87
N THR A 102 7.23 6.29 -6.27
CA THR A 102 6.21 6.64 -5.27
C THR A 102 6.29 5.84 -3.98
N GLY A 103 7.25 4.91 -3.83
CA GLY A 103 7.33 4.01 -2.68
C GLY A 103 6.29 2.89 -2.69
N TYR A 104 5.66 2.61 -3.83
CA TYR A 104 4.68 1.53 -4.07
C TYR A 104 3.64 1.40 -2.94
N ALA A 105 2.82 2.44 -2.74
CA ALA A 105 1.81 2.41 -1.69
C ALA A 105 0.83 1.25 -1.90
N ILE A 106 0.30 1.12 -3.13
CA ILE A 106 -0.54 0.04 -3.69
C ILE A 106 -1.75 -0.40 -2.86
N ASN A 107 -1.98 0.27 -1.74
CA ASN A 107 -2.95 -0.08 -0.72
C ASN A 107 -3.23 1.17 0.13
N PRO A 108 -4.47 1.72 0.07
CA PRO A 108 -4.84 2.90 0.85
C PRO A 108 -4.66 2.69 2.35
N ALA A 109 -4.85 1.46 2.83
CA ALA A 109 -4.72 1.15 4.24
C ALA A 109 -3.27 1.13 4.73
N ARG A 110 -2.34 0.77 3.85
CA ARG A 110 -0.90 0.74 4.13
C ARG A 110 -0.31 2.16 4.23
N ASP A 111 -0.94 3.14 3.61
CA ASP A 111 -0.50 4.53 3.64
C ASP A 111 -1.24 5.37 4.70
N LEU A 112 -2.58 5.45 4.62
CA LEU A 112 -3.36 6.41 5.40
C LEU A 112 -3.29 6.14 6.91
N GLY A 113 -3.29 4.87 7.32
CA GLY A 113 -3.31 4.48 8.73
C GLY A 113 -2.02 4.91 9.43
N PRO A 114 -0.86 4.46 8.94
CA PRO A 114 0.43 4.94 9.41
C PRO A 114 0.62 6.45 9.27
N ARG A 115 0.10 7.09 8.21
CA ARG A 115 0.16 8.56 8.06
C ARG A 115 -0.58 9.29 9.19
N ILE A 116 -1.77 8.81 9.56
CA ILE A 116 -2.50 9.31 10.73
C ILE A 116 -1.67 9.10 12.00
N MET A 117 -1.04 7.94 12.16
CA MET A 117 -0.16 7.68 13.31
C MET A 117 1.03 8.64 13.35
N HIS A 118 1.69 8.89 12.23
CA HIS A 118 2.74 9.90 12.12
C HIS A 118 2.23 11.29 12.55
N ALA A 119 0.99 11.65 12.20
CA ALA A 119 0.40 12.93 12.58
C ALA A 119 0.11 13.04 14.10
N ILE A 120 -0.37 11.98 14.74
CA ILE A 120 -0.79 12.03 16.16
C ILE A 120 0.32 11.68 17.15
N LEU A 121 1.29 10.83 16.78
CA LEU A 121 2.31 10.36 17.71
C LEU A 121 3.34 11.46 18.00
N PRO A 122 3.87 11.53 19.23
CA PRO A 122 4.91 12.48 19.60
C PRO A 122 6.28 12.00 19.12
N ILE A 123 6.48 11.96 17.80
CA ILE A 123 7.76 11.59 17.18
C ILE A 123 8.72 12.79 17.31
N PRO A 124 9.89 12.64 17.94
CA PRO A 124 10.84 13.73 18.15
C PRO A 124 11.31 14.35 16.83
N GLY A 125 11.24 15.67 16.72
CA GLY A 125 11.69 16.40 15.53
C GLY A 125 11.04 15.94 14.21
N LYS A 126 9.76 15.52 14.24
CA LYS A 126 9.01 15.15 13.03
C LYS A 126 8.60 16.38 12.21
N GLY A 127 8.55 16.21 10.90
CA GLY A 127 8.03 17.23 9.98
C GLY A 127 6.52 17.14 9.78
N ASN A 128 6.04 17.76 8.69
CA ASN A 128 4.65 17.62 8.24
C ASN A 128 4.35 16.19 7.79
N SER A 129 3.09 15.75 7.87
CA SER A 129 2.65 14.39 7.49
C SER A 129 2.29 14.22 6.01
N GLY A 130 2.66 15.18 5.15
CA GLY A 130 2.50 15.08 3.69
C GLY A 130 1.04 14.98 3.21
N TRP A 131 0.11 15.66 3.90
CA TRP A 131 -1.33 15.59 3.59
C TRP A 131 -1.69 16.05 2.18
N ASP A 132 -0.88 16.94 1.63
CA ASP A 132 -0.99 17.47 0.27
C ASP A 132 -0.67 16.42 -0.82
N TYR A 133 0.00 15.33 -0.45
CA TYR A 133 0.26 14.17 -1.33
C TYR A 133 -0.62 12.96 -0.99
N ALA A 134 -1.16 12.89 0.22
CA ALA A 134 -1.85 11.71 0.78
C ALA A 134 -3.05 11.18 -0.03
N TRP A 135 -3.66 11.99 -0.90
CA TRP A 135 -4.76 11.55 -1.74
C TRP A 135 -4.32 10.58 -2.85
N ILE A 136 -3.07 10.68 -3.34
CA ILE A 136 -2.55 9.82 -4.42
C ILE A 136 -2.48 8.34 -4.00
N PRO A 137 -1.84 7.97 -2.87
CA PRO A 137 -1.79 6.57 -2.41
C PRO A 137 -3.15 6.03 -1.93
N ILE A 138 -4.21 6.85 -1.95
CA ILE A 138 -5.59 6.41 -1.69
C ILE A 138 -6.33 6.22 -3.02
N VAL A 139 -6.43 7.27 -3.83
CA VAL A 139 -7.24 7.27 -5.06
C VAL A 139 -6.56 6.46 -6.18
N GLY A 140 -5.24 6.51 -6.29
CA GLY A 140 -4.48 5.76 -7.29
C GLY A 140 -4.72 4.25 -7.17
N PRO A 141 -4.52 3.66 -5.98
CA PRO A 141 -4.80 2.24 -5.78
C PRO A 141 -6.26 1.85 -5.97
N LEU A 142 -7.22 2.68 -5.53
CA LEU A 142 -8.65 2.42 -5.76
C LEU A 142 -9.00 2.44 -7.26
N ALA A 143 -8.41 3.36 -8.03
CA ALA A 143 -8.60 3.41 -9.47
C ALA A 143 -7.97 2.20 -10.17
N GLY A 144 -6.73 1.83 -9.80
CA GLY A 144 -6.04 0.67 -10.36
C GLY A 144 -6.75 -0.65 -10.10
N SER A 145 -7.26 -0.85 -8.88
CA SER A 145 -8.02 -2.05 -8.52
C SER A 145 -9.36 -2.12 -9.25
N LEU A 146 -10.05 -1.00 -9.41
CA LEU A 146 -11.30 -0.92 -10.17
C LEU A 146 -11.07 -1.31 -11.64
N VAL A 147 -10.05 -0.74 -12.28
CA VAL A 147 -9.70 -1.05 -13.67
C VAL A 147 -9.33 -2.53 -13.82
N ALA A 148 -8.57 -3.09 -12.88
CA ALA A 148 -8.21 -4.51 -12.89
C ALA A 148 -9.44 -5.42 -12.78
N ALA A 149 -10.37 -5.10 -11.87
CA ALA A 149 -11.59 -5.87 -11.68
C ALA A 149 -12.49 -5.83 -12.91
N LEU A 150 -12.72 -4.64 -13.48
CA LEU A 150 -13.54 -4.47 -14.68
C LEU A 150 -12.95 -5.22 -15.88
N LEU A 151 -11.63 -5.15 -16.07
CA LEU A 151 -10.97 -5.88 -17.16
C LEU A 151 -11.03 -7.39 -16.94
N TYR A 152 -10.79 -7.87 -15.72
CA TYR A 152 -10.85 -9.30 -15.39
C TYR A 152 -12.24 -9.89 -15.66
N ILE A 153 -13.31 -9.19 -15.28
CA ILE A 153 -14.69 -9.66 -15.51
C ILE A 153 -15.07 -9.64 -17.00
N SER A 154 -14.39 -8.83 -17.81
CA SER A 154 -14.65 -8.70 -19.24
C SER A 154 -13.88 -9.70 -20.12
N LEU A 155 -12.92 -10.44 -19.53
CA LEU A 155 -12.05 -11.41 -20.21
C LEU A 155 -12.44 -12.84 -19.83
#